data_AF-W4S556-F1
#
_entry.id   AF-W4S556-F1
#
_cell.length_a   1.000
_cell.length_b   1.000
_cell.length_c   1.000
_cell.angle_alpha   90.00
_cell.angle_beta   90.00
_cell.angle_gamma   90.00
#
_symmetry.space_group_name_H-M   'P 1'
#
loop_
_entity.id
_entity.type
_entity.pdbx_description
1 polymer ?
#
loop_
_entity_poly.entity_id
_entity_poly.type
_entity_poly.pdbx_seq_one_letter_code
_entity_poly.pdbx_strand_id
1 'polypeptide(L)'
;MQALWQYSQVPAKGGTQRSAMIDAKSRVDVDGSGPKPVSLVFRDHPQWKRHSYLVLKAGDFNCYGGCKVQVSADGGAPRPMAAHRPDTDEAIAMFIDDKALWKLVRNAKRISIAFPVKAGGTRTAEFDVGGLDTTQMPGWK
;
A
#
# COMPACT_ATOMS: atom_id res chain seq x y z
N MET A 1 -4.48 4.34 22.09
CA MET A 1 -3.91 4.58 20.73
C MET A 1 -5.09 4.64 19.78
N GLN A 2 -5.23 5.71 18.99
CA GLN A 2 -6.24 5.73 17.93
C GLN A 2 -5.89 4.63 16.91
N ALA A 3 -6.88 3.83 16.51
CA ALA A 3 -6.66 2.80 15.50
C ALA A 3 -6.43 3.49 14.15
N LEU A 4 -5.16 3.56 13.71
CA LEU A 4 -4.78 4.15 12.42
C LEU A 4 -5.28 3.31 11.23
N TRP A 5 -5.49 2.02 11.48
CA TRP A 5 -6.04 1.09 10.51
C TRP A 5 -7.55 1.24 10.38
N GLN A 6 -7.98 1.43 9.13
CA GLN A 6 -9.37 1.44 8.71
C GLN A 6 -9.70 0.07 8.13
N TYR A 7 -10.67 -0.62 8.70
CA TYR A 7 -11.14 -1.91 8.20
C TYR A 7 -12.49 -1.74 7.50
N SER A 8 -12.64 -2.39 6.35
CA SER A 8 -13.92 -2.42 5.64
C SER A 8 -14.23 -3.84 5.19
N GLN A 9 -15.51 -4.20 5.30
CA GLN A 9 -16.08 -5.46 4.86
C GLN A 9 -17.27 -5.16 3.97
N VAL A 10 -17.20 -5.58 2.72
CA VAL A 10 -18.27 -5.35 1.74
C VAL A 10 -18.73 -6.69 1.15
N PRO A 11 -20.05 -6.92 0.99
CA PRO A 11 -20.54 -8.07 0.26
C PRO A 11 -19.97 -8.09 -1.17
N ALA A 12 -19.49 -9.25 -1.61
CA ALA A 12 -18.98 -9.45 -2.95
C ALA A 12 -19.48 -10.80 -3.50
N LYS A 13 -19.47 -10.97 -4.82
CA LYS A 13 -19.83 -12.27 -5.41
C LYS A 13 -18.87 -13.35 -4.88
N GLY A 14 -19.42 -14.37 -4.24
CA GLY A 14 -18.64 -15.47 -3.67
C GLY A 14 -18.10 -15.23 -2.25
N GLY A 15 -18.54 -14.17 -1.55
CA GLY A 15 -18.26 -14.01 -0.12
C GLY A 15 -18.21 -12.55 0.34
N THR A 16 -17.28 -12.24 1.21
CA THR A 16 -17.05 -10.88 1.72
C THR A 16 -15.67 -10.41 1.27
N GLN A 17 -15.60 -9.26 0.61
CA GLN A 17 -14.32 -8.58 0.44
C GLN A 17 -13.95 -7.90 1.74
N ARG A 18 -12.72 -8.11 2.19
CA ARG A 18 -12.14 -7.48 3.38
C ARG A 18 -11.02 -6.55 2.96
N SER A 19 -10.88 -5.43 3.64
CA SER A 19 -9.75 -4.54 3.43
C SER A 19 -9.26 -3.92 4.72
N ALA A 20 -7.96 -3.70 4.79
CA ALA A 20 -7.27 -2.93 5.81
C ALA A 20 -6.51 -1.79 5.11
N MET A 21 -6.78 -0.55 5.50
CA MET A 21 -6.18 0.64 4.92
C MET A 21 -5.52 1.48 6.00
N ILE A 22 -4.38 2.08 5.68
CA ILE A 22 -3.71 3.07 6.51
C ILE A 22 -3.15 4.18 5.63
N ASP A 23 -3.29 5.42 6.08
CA ASP A 23 -2.68 6.57 5.41
C ASP A 23 -1.24 6.77 5.87
N ALA A 24 -0.42 7.32 4.98
CA ALA A 24 0.93 7.73 5.32
C ALA A 24 0.91 8.78 6.44
N LYS A 25 1.88 8.68 7.35
CA LYS A 25 2.08 9.57 8.50
C LYS A 25 2.16 11.04 8.08
N SER A 26 2.72 11.30 6.91
CA SER A 26 2.79 12.65 6.33
C SER A 26 2.25 12.63 4.91
N ARG A 27 1.63 13.74 4.52
CA ARG A 27 1.23 13.96 3.13
C ARG A 27 2.47 14.08 2.25
N VAL A 28 2.39 13.57 1.03
CA VAL A 28 3.50 13.51 0.08
C VAL A 28 3.12 14.29 -1.17
N ASP A 29 4.00 15.16 -1.63
CA ASP A 29 3.83 15.82 -2.93
C ASP A 29 4.39 14.92 -4.03
N VAL A 30 3.50 14.37 -4.84
CA VAL A 30 3.79 13.36 -5.87
C VAL A 30 3.73 13.91 -7.30
N ASP A 31 3.18 15.11 -7.49
CA ASP A 31 2.94 15.70 -8.81
C ASP A 31 3.24 17.20 -8.90
N GLY A 32 3.67 17.84 -7.82
CA GLY A 32 3.96 19.27 -7.76
C GLY A 32 2.74 20.15 -7.45
N SER A 33 1.54 19.57 -7.29
CA SER A 33 0.32 20.29 -6.91
C SER A 33 0.17 20.46 -5.38
N GLY A 34 1.17 20.02 -4.62
CA GLY A 34 1.25 20.10 -3.18
C GLY A 34 0.93 18.77 -2.47
N PRO A 35 1.20 18.68 -1.15
CA PRO A 35 1.15 17.41 -0.43
C PRO A 35 -0.25 16.81 -0.32
N LYS A 36 -0.41 15.54 -0.73
CA LYS A 36 -1.66 14.76 -0.62
C LYS A 36 -1.48 13.47 0.20
N PRO A 37 -2.57 12.87 0.71
CA PRO A 37 -2.49 11.55 1.33
C PRO A 37 -2.01 10.47 0.33
N VAL A 38 -1.18 9.56 0.83
CA VAL A 38 -0.83 8.30 0.18
C VAL A 38 -1.36 7.18 1.07
N SER A 39 -2.12 6.26 0.51
CA SER A 39 -2.77 5.20 1.30
C SER A 39 -2.16 3.84 0.97
N LEU A 40 -1.85 3.05 1.98
CA LEU A 40 -1.51 1.63 1.84
C LEU A 40 -2.76 0.81 2.10
N VAL A 41 -3.07 -0.11 1.18
CA VAL A 41 -4.26 -0.95 1.26
C VAL A 41 -3.88 -2.42 1.10
N PHE A 42 -4.40 -3.26 2.00
CA PHE A 42 -4.47 -4.70 1.83
C PHE A 42 -5.92 -5.10 1.57
N ARG A 43 -6.17 -5.78 0.46
CA ARG A 43 -7.49 -6.24 0.05
C ARG A 43 -7.51 -7.76 -0.07
N ASP A 44 -8.50 -8.41 0.51
CA ASP A 44 -8.83 -9.80 0.27
C ASP A 44 -10.16 -9.87 -0.47
N HIS A 45 -10.12 -10.18 -1.77
CA HIS A 45 -11.32 -10.31 -2.60
C HIS A 45 -11.58 -11.80 -2.92
N PRO A 46 -12.80 -12.31 -2.72
CA PRO A 46 -13.12 -13.74 -2.97
C PRO A 46 -12.73 -14.25 -4.37
N GLN A 47 -13.02 -13.46 -5.41
CA GLN A 47 -12.68 -13.76 -6.80
C GLN A 47 -11.29 -13.27 -7.22
N TRP A 48 -10.96 -12.01 -6.95
CA TRP A 48 -9.70 -11.38 -7.40
C TRP A 48 -8.51 -11.63 -6.48
N LYS A 49 -8.64 -12.51 -5.49
CA LYS A 49 -7.56 -12.86 -4.55
C LYS A 49 -7.10 -11.66 -3.72
N ARG A 50 -5.91 -11.79 -3.15
CA ARG A 50 -5.32 -10.88 -2.18
C ARG A 50 -4.37 -9.95 -2.91
N HIS A 51 -4.46 -8.67 -2.60
CA HIS A 51 -3.62 -7.64 -3.19
C HIS A 51 -3.22 -6.60 -2.16
N SER A 52 -1.98 -6.13 -2.25
CA SER A 52 -1.41 -5.03 -1.52
C SER A 52 -1.02 -3.94 -2.50
N TYR A 53 -1.43 -2.70 -2.24
CA TYR A 53 -1.20 -1.60 -3.17
C TYR A 53 -1.15 -0.25 -2.45
N LEU A 54 -0.41 0.68 -3.07
CA LEU A 54 -0.45 2.09 -2.73
C LEU A 54 -1.48 2.80 -3.60
N VAL A 55 -2.21 3.75 -3.02
CA VAL A 55 -3.15 4.62 -3.72
C VAL A 55 -2.68 6.07 -3.58
N LEU A 56 -2.63 6.80 -4.70
CA LEU A 56 -2.43 8.25 -4.70
C LEU A 56 -3.78 8.97 -4.89
N LYS A 57 -3.90 10.16 -4.29
CA LYS A 57 -5.04 11.05 -4.51
C LYS A 57 -4.87 12.01 -5.69
N ALA A 58 -3.65 12.08 -6.24
CA ALA A 58 -3.29 12.87 -7.41
C ALA A 58 -1.99 12.32 -8.03
N GLY A 59 -1.63 12.75 -9.24
CA GLY A 59 -0.47 12.23 -9.97
C GLY A 59 -0.63 10.78 -10.45
N ASP A 60 0.50 10.14 -10.76
CA ASP A 60 0.54 8.70 -11.07
C ASP A 60 1.90 8.10 -10.71
N PHE A 61 1.96 6.78 -10.62
CA PHE A 61 3.19 6.01 -10.43
C PHE A 61 3.91 5.79 -11.77
N ASN A 62 5.23 5.88 -11.76
CA ASN A 62 6.05 5.51 -12.92
C ASN A 62 6.50 4.05 -12.80
N CYS A 63 5.55 3.10 -12.95
CA CYS A 63 5.79 1.66 -12.74
C CYS A 63 4.94 0.76 -13.67
N TYR A 64 4.62 1.21 -14.89
CA TYR A 64 3.68 0.52 -15.79
C TYR A 64 4.15 -0.86 -16.29
N GLY A 65 5.46 -1.04 -16.52
CA GLY A 65 6.06 -2.33 -16.89
C GLY A 65 6.53 -3.19 -15.71
N GLY A 66 6.17 -2.78 -14.49
CA GLY A 66 6.76 -3.28 -13.27
C GLY A 66 8.05 -2.55 -12.89
N CYS A 67 8.34 -2.53 -11.58
CA CYS A 67 9.50 -1.89 -11.00
C CYS A 67 9.87 -2.56 -9.67
N LYS A 68 10.95 -2.09 -9.03
CA LYS A 68 11.30 -2.48 -7.67
C LYS A 68 11.22 -1.28 -6.74
N VAL A 69 10.26 -1.30 -5.83
CA VAL A 69 10.15 -0.29 -4.76
C VAL A 69 11.03 -0.67 -3.60
N GLN A 70 11.61 0.32 -2.91
CA GLN A 70 12.43 0.06 -1.73
C GLN A 70 11.55 0.15 -0.49
N VAL A 71 11.51 -0.92 0.30
CA VAL A 71 10.71 -0.99 1.52
C VAL A 71 11.62 -1.22 2.71
N SER A 72 11.52 -0.36 3.72
CA SER A 72 12.20 -0.52 5.01
C SER A 72 11.17 -0.67 6.12
N ALA A 73 11.53 -1.40 7.17
CA ALA A 73 10.77 -1.52 8.42
C ALA A 73 11.62 -1.07 9.60
N ASP A 74 11.01 -0.29 10.50
CA ASP A 74 11.58 0.13 11.78
C ASP A 74 13.00 0.74 11.66
N GLY A 75 13.26 1.46 10.56
CA GLY A 75 14.56 2.10 10.29
C GLY A 75 15.66 1.15 9.80
N GLY A 76 15.33 -0.12 9.52
CA GLY A 76 16.27 -1.10 8.99
C GLY A 76 16.66 -0.85 7.53
N ALA A 77 17.56 -1.68 7.01
CA ALA A 77 18.01 -1.59 5.62
C ALA A 77 16.83 -1.78 4.64
N PRO A 78 16.65 -0.89 3.65
CA PRO A 78 15.63 -1.04 2.62
C PRO A 78 15.84 -2.33 1.81
N ARG A 79 14.74 -2.97 1.44
CA ARG A 79 14.72 -4.19 0.62
C ARG A 79 13.88 -3.94 -0.63
N PRO A 80 14.34 -4.37 -1.82
CA PRO A 80 13.54 -4.27 -3.02
C PRO A 80 12.35 -5.22 -2.97
N MET A 81 11.16 -4.72 -3.31
CA MET A 81 9.96 -5.51 -3.55
C MET A 81 9.45 -5.26 -4.96
N ALA A 82 9.01 -6.31 -5.64
CA ALA A 82 8.40 -6.18 -6.95
C ALA A 82 7.11 -5.35 -6.83
N ALA A 83 6.90 -4.44 -7.77
CA ALA A 83 5.70 -3.63 -7.86
C ALA A 83 5.30 -3.45 -9.32
N HIS A 84 4.03 -3.13 -9.57
CA HIS A 84 3.55 -2.74 -10.89
C HIS A 84 2.32 -1.83 -10.77
N ARG A 85 2.20 -0.90 -11.71
CA ARG A 85 1.03 -0.06 -11.91
C ARG A 85 0.34 -0.56 -13.18
N PRO A 86 -0.86 -1.16 -13.11
CA PRO A 86 -1.59 -1.55 -14.32
C PRO A 86 -1.82 -0.33 -15.23
N ASP A 87 -1.80 -0.54 -16.54
CA ASP A 87 -2.11 0.50 -17.52
C ASP A 87 -3.63 0.64 -17.67
N THR A 88 -4.25 1.28 -16.68
CA THR A 88 -5.69 1.49 -16.58
C THR A 88 -6.01 2.90 -16.11
N ASP A 89 -7.11 3.44 -16.61
CA ASP A 89 -7.69 4.71 -16.18
C ASP A 89 -8.41 4.61 -14.83
N GLU A 90 -8.68 3.38 -14.37
CA GLU A 90 -9.22 3.10 -13.04
C GLU A 90 -8.16 3.34 -11.96
N ALA A 91 -8.57 3.99 -10.86
CA ALA A 91 -7.84 4.27 -9.61
C ALA A 91 -6.30 4.22 -9.66
N ILE A 92 -5.65 5.34 -9.30
CA ILE A 92 -4.18 5.47 -9.26
C ILE A 92 -3.57 4.55 -8.19
N ALA A 93 -3.39 3.28 -8.53
CA ALA A 93 -3.01 2.21 -7.63
C ALA A 93 -1.82 1.42 -8.17
N MET A 94 -0.77 1.30 -7.36
CA MET A 94 0.39 0.48 -7.69
C MET A 94 0.45 -0.70 -6.72
N PHE A 95 0.40 -1.90 -7.29
CA PHE A 95 0.47 -3.16 -6.56
C PHE A 95 1.92 -3.46 -6.19
N ILE A 96 2.11 -4.00 -5.00
CA ILE A 96 3.42 -4.41 -4.46
C ILE A 96 3.29 -5.89 -4.09
N ASP A 97 4.39 -6.64 -4.07
CA ASP A 97 4.42 -8.04 -3.66
C ASP A 97 3.65 -8.27 -2.35
N ASP A 98 2.50 -8.93 -2.48
CA ASP A 98 1.51 -9.09 -1.43
C ASP A 98 2.07 -9.82 -0.21
N LYS A 99 2.80 -10.92 -0.45
CA LYS A 99 3.28 -11.80 0.62
C LYS A 99 4.45 -11.16 1.36
N ALA A 100 5.39 -10.59 0.60
CA ALA A 100 6.56 -9.95 1.18
C ALA A 100 6.16 -8.72 2.00
N LEU A 101 5.28 -7.87 1.45
CA LEU A 101 4.83 -6.66 2.13
C LEU A 101 3.98 -6.99 3.36
N TRP A 102 3.01 -7.91 3.26
CA TRP A 102 2.21 -8.32 4.42
C TRP A 102 3.08 -8.86 5.55
N LYS A 103 4.02 -9.77 5.24
CA LYS A 103 4.94 -10.36 6.22
C LYS A 103 5.78 -9.29 6.93
N LEU A 104 6.18 -8.24 6.21
CA LEU A 104 6.92 -7.13 6.79
C LEU A 104 6.03 -6.32 7.73
N VAL A 105 4.86 -5.88 7.24
CA VAL A 105 3.92 -5.01 7.97
C VAL A 105 3.42 -5.64 9.27
N ARG A 106 3.06 -6.94 9.26
CA ARG A 106 2.55 -7.63 10.46
C ARG A 106 3.54 -7.71 11.62
N ASN A 107 4.83 -7.50 11.37
CA ASN A 107 5.89 -7.62 12.37
C ASN A 107 6.58 -6.28 12.68
N ALA A 108 6.19 -5.19 12.01
CA ALA A 108 6.81 -3.88 12.13
C ALA A 108 5.94 -2.90 12.93
N LYS A 109 6.55 -1.84 13.45
CA LYS A 109 5.81 -0.68 14.01
C LYS A 109 5.66 0.43 12.99
N ARG A 110 6.67 0.61 12.15
CA ARG A 110 6.70 1.59 11.05
C ARG A 110 7.32 0.96 9.81
N ILE A 111 6.81 1.33 8.65
CA ILE A 111 7.49 1.06 7.38
C ILE A 111 7.63 2.34 6.55
N SER A 112 8.61 2.35 5.65
CA SER A 112 8.75 3.37 4.62
C SER A 112 8.80 2.71 3.25
N ILE A 113 8.07 3.24 2.28
CA ILE A 113 8.06 2.76 0.89
C ILE A 113 8.52 3.90 -0.02
N ALA A 114 9.64 3.70 -0.70
CA ALA A 114 10.12 4.59 -1.75
C ALA A 114 9.65 4.09 -3.12
N PHE A 115 8.90 4.92 -3.84
CA PHE A 115 8.25 4.59 -5.11
C PHE A 115 8.47 5.67 -6.18
N PRO A 116 8.53 5.28 -7.47
CA PRO A 116 8.69 6.23 -8.56
C PRO A 116 7.37 6.90 -8.93
N VAL A 117 7.41 8.20 -9.26
CA VAL A 117 6.24 8.98 -9.68
C VAL A 117 6.39 9.48 -11.11
N LYS A 118 5.26 9.66 -11.82
CA LYS A 118 5.23 10.12 -13.22
C LYS A 118 5.79 11.53 -13.40
N ALA A 119 5.70 12.38 -12.38
CA ALA A 119 6.32 13.71 -12.34
C ALA A 119 7.86 13.68 -12.22
N GLY A 120 8.47 12.49 -12.07
CA GLY A 120 9.90 12.29 -12.02
C GLY A 120 10.46 12.03 -10.62
N GLY A 121 11.51 11.19 -10.59
CA GLY A 121 12.19 10.77 -9.37
C GLY A 121 11.36 9.82 -8.49
N THR A 122 11.82 9.66 -7.25
CA THR A 122 11.16 8.84 -6.24
C THR A 122 10.54 9.71 -5.15
N ARG A 123 9.49 9.20 -4.51
CA ARG A 123 8.93 9.73 -3.27
C ARG A 123 8.89 8.64 -2.22
N THR A 124 8.91 9.04 -0.96
CA THR A 124 8.86 8.12 0.17
C THR A 124 7.62 8.40 0.99
N ALA A 125 6.83 7.37 1.25
CA ALA A 125 5.72 7.42 2.20
C ALA A 125 6.06 6.55 3.42
N GLU A 126 5.88 7.12 4.62
CA GLU A 126 6.04 6.42 5.89
C GLU A 126 4.68 6.07 6.48
N PHE A 127 4.53 4.86 7.04
CA PHE A 127 3.29 4.36 7.61
C PHE A 127 3.55 3.82 9.03
N ASP A 128 2.79 4.28 10.01
CA ASP A 128 2.81 3.75 11.38
C ASP A 128 1.91 2.50 11.45
N VAL A 129 2.44 1.37 10.97
CA VAL A 129 1.70 0.11 10.76
C VAL A 129 1.44 -0.71 12.02
N GLY A 130 2.00 -0.32 13.17
CA GLY A 130 1.73 -0.98 14.44
C GLY A 130 0.23 -1.06 14.75
N GLY A 131 -0.18 -2.13 15.42
CA GLY A 131 -1.59 -2.35 15.76
C GLY A 131 -2.46 -2.86 14.60
N LEU A 132 -1.85 -3.39 13.53
CA LEU A 132 -2.56 -4.18 12.53
C LEU A 132 -3.22 -5.39 13.21
N ASP A 133 -4.55 -5.46 13.09
CA ASP A 133 -5.37 -6.56 13.58
C ASP A 133 -5.51 -7.61 12.48
N THR A 134 -4.69 -8.65 12.54
CA THR A 134 -4.70 -9.74 11.56
C THR A 134 -5.98 -10.58 11.63
N THR A 135 -6.75 -10.50 12.72
CA THR A 135 -8.02 -11.24 12.85
C THR A 135 -9.11 -10.67 11.94
N GLN A 136 -9.01 -9.38 11.59
CA GLN A 136 -9.90 -8.74 10.62
C GLN A 136 -9.61 -9.18 9.18
N MET A 137 -8.40 -9.70 8.93
CA MET A 137 -7.88 -10.10 7.62
C MET A 137 -7.47 -11.60 7.60
N PRO A 138 -8.36 -12.55 7.92
CA PRO A 138 -8.02 -13.95 8.17
C PRO A 138 -7.47 -14.71 6.94
N GLY A 139 -7.71 -14.22 5.74
CA GLY A 139 -7.12 -14.77 4.50
C GLY A 139 -5.63 -14.45 4.34
N TRP A 140 -5.09 -13.52 5.11
CA TRP A 140 -3.68 -13.13 5.08
C TRP A 140 -2.89 -13.87 6.15
N LYS A 141 -1.82 -14.56 5.74
CA LYS A 141 -0.95 -15.37 6.60
C LYS A 141 0.49 -14.93 6.44
#